data_AF-A0A9D6DYA6-F1
#
_entry.id   AF-A0A9D6DYA6-F1
#
_cell.length_a   1.000
_cell.length_b   1.000
_cell.length_c   1.000
_cell.angle_alpha   90.00
_cell.angle_beta   90.00
_cell.angle_gamma   90.00
#
_symmetry.space_group_name_H-M   'P 1'
#
loop_
_entity.id
_entity.type
_entity.pdbx_description
1 polymer ?
#
loop_
_entity_poly.entity_id
_entity_poly.type
_entity_poly.pdbx_seq_one_letter_code
_entity_poly.pdbx_strand_id
1 'polypeptide(L)' 'MDGIETTTGTFCLNLPSRPQPDRGTILVTGATGYIGGRLVPELIAREYRVRVMVRARSPEYRERWPGAEIVEADAL' A
#
# COMPACT_ATOMS: atom_id res chain seq x y z
N MET A 1 -9.17 -5.63 -28.88
CA MET A 1 -8.03 -4.70 -28.78
C MET A 1 -8.55 -3.51 -27.99
N ASP A 2 -8.36 -3.39 -26.69
CA ASP A 2 -7.32 -3.99 -25.85
C ASP A 2 -7.86 -4.42 -24.49
N GLY A 3 -7.35 -5.58 -24.05
CA GLY A 3 -7.63 -6.14 -22.74
C GLY A 3 -6.89 -5.37 -21.65
N ILE A 4 -7.60 -5.14 -20.56
CA ILE A 4 -7.04 -5.04 -19.21
C ILE A 4 -7.96 -5.84 -18.30
N GLU A 5 -7.80 -7.15 -18.38
CA GLU A 5 -8.19 -8.07 -17.33
C GLU A 5 -7.15 -7.88 -16.20
N THR A 6 -7.48 -7.06 -15.20
CA THR A 6 -6.56 -6.84 -14.07
C THR A 6 -7.36 -6.87 -12.76
N THR A 7 -7.52 -8.09 -12.24
CA THR A 7 -7.62 -8.41 -10.81
C THR A 7 -8.69 -7.65 -10.01
N THR A 8 -9.93 -7.62 -10.50
CA THR A 8 -11.10 -7.21 -9.71
C THR A 8 -11.55 -8.37 -8.84
N GLY A 9 -10.85 -8.68 -7.73
CA GLY A 9 -11.24 -9.87 -6.94
C GLY A 9 -10.73 -10.01 -5.51
N THR A 10 -10.05 -9.01 -4.92
CA THR A 10 -9.54 -9.17 -3.53
C THR A 10 -9.60 -7.88 -2.70
N PHE A 11 -10.04 -6.77 -3.29
CA PHE A 11 -10.12 -5.51 -2.56
C PHE A 11 -11.41 -5.40 -1.75
N CYS A 12 -11.32 -4.84 -0.56
CA CYS A 12 -12.45 -4.64 0.34
C CYS A 12 -13.22 -3.38 -0.03
N LEU A 13 -13.95 -3.45 -1.16
CA LEU A 13 -14.67 -2.33 -1.75
C LEU A 13 -15.79 -1.75 -0.87
N ASN A 14 -16.24 -2.48 0.16
CA ASN A 14 -17.31 -2.06 1.08
C ASN A 14 -16.80 -1.60 2.46
N LEU A 15 -15.53 -1.26 2.62
CA LEU A 15 -15.06 -0.69 3.89
C LEU A 15 -15.66 0.71 4.12
N PRO A 16 -16.12 1.04 5.34
CA PRO A 16 -16.70 2.35 5.65
C PRO A 16 -15.66 3.48 5.67
N SER A 17 -14.36 3.15 5.71
CA SER A 17 -13.30 4.14 5.71
C SER A 17 -13.12 4.78 4.34
N ARG A 18 -12.78 6.08 4.34
CA ARG A 18 -12.43 6.84 3.13
C ARG A 18 -11.13 7.63 3.37
N PRO A 19 -10.32 7.87 2.33
CA PRO A 19 -9.17 8.75 2.44
C PRO A 19 -9.63 10.14 2.90
N GLN A 20 -8.99 10.64 3.95
CA GLN A 20 -9.22 11.98 4.50
C GLN A 20 -7.97 12.82 4.20
N PRO A 21 -8.03 13.76 3.24
CA PRO A 21 -6.85 14.50 2.79
C PRO A 21 -6.17 15.31 3.90
N ASP A 22 -6.94 15.74 4.90
CA ASP A 22 -6.54 16.50 6.07
C ASP A 22 -5.84 15.65 7.16
N ARG A 23 -6.05 14.32 7.16
CA ARG A 23 -5.46 13.41 8.17
C ARG A 23 -4.05 12.93 7.85
N GLY A 24 -3.50 13.33 6.70
CA GLY A 24 -2.11 13.07 6.35
C GLY A 24 -1.86 11.66 5.78
N THR A 25 -0.63 11.17 5.97
CA THR A 25 -0.13 9.94 5.35
C THR A 25 -0.23 8.76 6.30
N ILE A 26 -0.75 7.62 5.82
CA ILE A 26 -0.80 6.37 6.56
C ILE A 26 0.58 5.71 6.54
N LEU A 27 1.17 5.51 7.71
CA LEU A 27 2.37 4.69 7.87
C LEU A 27 1.99 3.22 8.06
N VAL A 28 2.48 2.35 7.17
CA VAL A 28 2.36 0.90 7.31
C VAL A 28 3.69 0.31 7.75
N THR A 29 3.72 -0.17 8.98
CA THR A 29 4.81 -0.99 9.52
C THR A 29 4.58 -2.46 9.17
N GLY A 30 5.64 -3.21 8.87
CA GLY A 30 5.50 -4.63 8.52
C GLY A 30 4.80 -4.86 7.18
N ALA A 31 4.94 -3.93 6.24
CA ALA A 31 4.34 -4.02 4.90
C ALA A 31 4.79 -5.25 4.11
N THR A 32 5.99 -5.79 4.39
CA THR A 32 6.47 -7.03 3.77
C THR A 32 5.81 -8.29 4.34
N GLY A 33 5.16 -8.19 5.51
CA GLY A 33 4.48 -9.27 6.19
C GLY A 33 3.14 -9.66 5.54
N TYR A 34 2.52 -10.72 6.08
CA TYR A 34 1.31 -11.32 5.51
C TYR A 34 0.14 -10.34 5.37
N ILE A 35 -0.15 -9.57 6.42
CA ILE A 35 -1.26 -8.60 6.41
C ILE A 35 -0.86 -7.33 5.66
N GLY A 36 0.29 -6.75 6.00
CA GLY A 36 0.78 -5.51 5.39
C GLY A 36 0.90 -5.61 3.86
N GLY A 37 1.35 -6.76 3.35
CA GLY A 37 1.55 -6.97 1.93
C GLY A 37 0.25 -6.96 1.11
N ARG A 38 -0.90 -7.25 1.74
CA ARG A 38 -2.24 -7.16 1.15
C ARG A 38 -2.91 -5.82 1.43
N LEU A 39 -2.63 -5.24 2.60
CA LEU A 39 -3.19 -3.95 3.01
C LEU A 39 -2.65 -2.79 2.18
N VAL A 40 -1.35 -2.77 1.86
CA VAL A 40 -0.76 -1.64 1.11
C VAL A 40 -1.40 -1.48 -0.28
N PRO A 41 -1.53 -2.53 -1.12
CA PRO A 41 -2.23 -2.42 -2.39
C PRO A 41 -3.69 -1.95 -2.26
N GLU A 42 -4.42 -2.44 -1.25
CA GLU A 42 -5.79 -2.03 -0.93
C GLU A 42 -5.89 -0.52 -0.63
N LEU A 43 -4.98 0.00 0.20
CA LEU A 43 -4.93 1.42 0.56
C LEU A 43 -4.57 2.29 -0.66
N ILE A 44 -3.63 1.85 -1.49
CA ILE A 44 -3.25 2.58 -2.72
C ILE A 44 -4.42 2.59 -3.71
N ALA A 45 -5.09 1.45 -3.94
CA ALA A 45 -6.23 1.33 -4.84
C ALA A 45 -7.42 2.22 -4.42
N ARG A 46 -7.49 2.56 -3.14
CA ARG A 46 -8.51 3.45 -2.55
C ARG A 46 -8.02 4.88 -2.34
N GLU A 47 -6.93 5.25 -3.02
CA GLU A 47 -6.38 6.60 -3.09
C GLU A 47 -5.90 7.18 -1.75
N TYR A 48 -5.55 6.33 -0.79
CA TYR A 48 -4.89 6.79 0.42
C TYR A 48 -3.44 7.19 0.12
N ARG A 49 -2.94 8.20 0.84
CA ARG A 49 -1.50 8.50 0.89
C ARG A 49 -0.84 7.48 1.80
N VAL A 50 0.02 6.63 1.24
CA VAL A 50 0.65 5.53 1.98
C VAL A 50 2.16 5.71 2.04
N ARG A 51 2.71 5.54 3.24
CA ARG A 51 4.14 5.39 3.49
C ARG A 51 4.39 4.00 4.06
N VAL A 52 5.37 3.30 3.50
CA VAL A 52 5.74 1.95 3.89
C VAL A 52 7.09 1.99 4.58
N MET A 53 7.14 1.44 5.79
CA MET A 53 8.38 1.25 6.53
C MET A 53 8.97 -0.12 6.22
N VAL A 54 10.24 -0.15 5.81
CA VAL A 54 11.01 -1.37 5.55
C VAL A 54 12.33 -1.33 6.33
N ARG A 55 12.89 -2.50 6.65
CA ARG A 55 14.18 -2.58 7.36
C ARG A 55 15.39 -2.28 6.47
N ALA A 56 15.28 -2.60 5.19
CA ALA A 56 16.33 -2.36 4.20
C ALA A 56 15.68 -2.04 2.87
N ARG A 57 16.23 -1.11 2.10
CA ARG A 57 15.68 -0.76 0.78
C ARG A 57 15.90 -1.89 -0.23
N SER A 58 14.84 -2.31 -0.92
CA SER A 58 14.91 -3.19 -2.10
C SER A 58 14.29 -2.50 -3.33
N PRO A 59 14.87 -2.65 -4.53
CA PRO A 59 14.27 -2.19 -5.78
C PRO A 59 12.86 -2.76 -6.02
N GLU A 60 12.60 -3.99 -5.57
CA GLU A 60 11.33 -4.71 -5.77
C GLU A 60 10.13 -3.97 -5.13
N TYR A 61 10.37 -3.15 -4.10
CA TYR A 61 9.30 -2.48 -3.37
C TYR A 61 8.62 -1.40 -4.20
N ARG A 62 9.33 -0.77 -5.16
CA ARG A 62 8.71 0.19 -6.07
C ARG A 62 7.74 -0.49 -7.03
N GLU A 63 8.08 -1.69 -7.48
CA GLU A 63 7.21 -2.47 -8.36
C GLU A 63 6.03 -3.06 -7.58
N ARG A 64 6.27 -3.50 -6.33
CA ARG A 64 5.22 -4.03 -5.46
C ARG A 64 4.22 -2.97 -5.01
N TRP A 65 4.66 -1.73 -4.77
CA TRP A 65 3.84 -0.64 -4.25
C TRP A 65 4.11 0.70 -4.97
N PRO A 66 3.72 0.83 -6.25
CA PRO A 66 4.08 2.00 -7.08
C PRO A 66 3.53 3.34 -6.60
N GLY A 67 2.49 3.34 -5.75
CA GLY A 67 1.88 4.53 -5.17
C GLY A 67 2.28 4.82 -3.72
N ALA A 68 3.18 4.03 -3.12
CA ALA A 68 3.63 4.23 -1.75
C ALA A 68 5.01 4.89 -1.68
N GLU A 69 5.20 5.74 -0.67
CA GLU A 69 6.51 6.23 -0.29
C GLU A 69 7.24 5.16 0.56
N ILE A 70 8.42 4.73 0.13
CA ILE A 70 9.20 3.70 0.84
C ILE A 70 10.25 4.39 1.71
N VAL A 71 10.21 4.13 3.01
CA VAL A 71 11.15 4.66 4.01
C VAL A 71 11.84 3.50 4.73
N GLU A 72 13.16 3.60 4.84
CA GLU A 72 13.95 2.67 5.65
C GLU A 72 13.94 3.12 7.11
N ALA A 73 13.54 2.23 8.01
CA ALA A 73 13.63 2.44 9.45
C ALA A 73 13.63 1.12 10.20
N ASP A 74 14.23 1.11 11.38
CA ASP A 74 14.08 0.06 12.37
C ASP A 74 13.11 0.52 13.46
N ALA A 75 12.28 -0.41 13.93
CA ALA A 75 11.28 -0.16 14.97
C ALA A 75 11.71 -0.64 16.35
N LEU A 76 12.92 -1.22 16.46
CA LEU A 76 13.50 -1.76 17.69
C LEU A 76 14.62 -0.84 18.22
#